data_AF-A0A259DAV0-F1
#
_entry.id   AF-A0A259DAV0-F1
#
_cell.length_a   1.000
_cell.length_b   1.000
_cell.length_c   1.000
_cell.angle_alpha   90.00
_cell.angle_beta   90.00
_cell.angle_gamma   90.00
#
_symmetry.space_group_name_H-M   'P 1'
#
loop_
_entity.id
_entity.type
_entity.pdbx_description
1 polymer ?
#
loop_
_entity_poly.entity_id
_entity_poly.type
_entity_poly.pdbx_seq_one_letter_code
_entity_poly.pdbx_strand_id
1 'polypeptide(L)'
;LIPPKDACSQSWTVQTGLRAAKVDAQGYGFYLAKDYDDLLDHPIAMGEFQIAQWQSNGTPHAMAIQGCIHEVDLERLQDDLQAICTSTIGLFEPKTKKAPFQSYLFLVNAVLAGYGGLEHRNSTALLCKRDQIPQMNTPLDESAYREFLGLCSHEYFHAWLVKRIQPKAFQPYQLDRRNHTRLLWLFEGFTSYYDDLQLLRSKRIDLKTYLKLVANNWNGILRGPGRLKQSLADSSFDAWTKYYQADENTPNAVVSYYGKGALLALGLDLKIRNFTNNRLSLDDIMRAIWHKHGVTLEGIAEDGLDEIVIQVIGSSFTKTWSEFKTRYIFGSEDIPIQRWLPNTIAAKPKSHSKLEKIKLQLGMRYTEVNGWLKVTHVLDGGAVQLAGLAPGDLLASINGERVTTARLDKVLTSLNPEQVLTMCFYRDDLEHECMTALDLNQLPDQFDLIPTA
;
A
#
# COMPACT_ATOMS: atom_id res chain seq x y z
N LEU A 1 17.99 -15.43 -24.61
CA LEU A 1 17.74 -16.32 -23.45
C LEU A 1 18.04 -17.75 -23.88
N ILE A 2 18.89 -18.45 -23.14
CA ILE A 2 19.41 -19.78 -23.53
C ILE A 2 18.88 -20.81 -22.53
N PRO A 3 18.47 -22.02 -22.96
CA PRO A 3 18.02 -23.05 -22.04
C PRO A 3 19.15 -23.44 -21.07
N PRO A 4 18.85 -23.61 -19.78
CA PRO A 4 19.77 -24.21 -18.83
C PRO A 4 20.16 -25.63 -19.25
N LYS A 5 21.37 -26.06 -18.85
CA LYS A 5 21.93 -27.36 -19.25
C LYS A 5 21.54 -28.51 -18.32
N ASP A 6 20.97 -28.19 -17.15
CA ASP A 6 20.70 -29.17 -16.10
C ASP A 6 19.46 -29.99 -16.41
N ALA A 7 19.51 -31.29 -16.10
CA ALA A 7 18.39 -32.20 -16.37
C ALA A 7 17.09 -31.79 -15.64
N CYS A 8 17.20 -31.19 -14.45
CA CYS A 8 16.07 -30.69 -13.66
C CYS A 8 15.35 -29.47 -14.26
N SER A 9 15.89 -28.90 -15.34
CA SER A 9 15.38 -27.69 -15.98
C SER A 9 14.83 -27.92 -17.38
N GLN A 10 14.71 -29.19 -17.81
CA GLN A 10 14.22 -29.56 -19.14
C GLN A 10 12.75 -29.15 -19.38
N SER A 11 11.95 -29.06 -18.31
CA SER A 11 10.55 -28.63 -18.33
C SER A 11 10.37 -27.12 -18.17
N TRP A 12 11.45 -26.37 -17.92
CA TRP A 12 11.35 -24.95 -17.67
C TRP A 12 10.89 -24.20 -18.91
N THR A 13 10.07 -23.18 -18.68
CA THR A 13 9.64 -22.23 -19.71
C THR A 13 10.07 -20.82 -19.33
N VAL A 14 10.10 -19.93 -20.30
CA VAL A 14 10.43 -18.51 -20.13
C VAL A 14 9.15 -17.69 -20.13
N GLN A 15 8.98 -16.84 -19.12
CA GLN A 15 7.87 -15.90 -18.99
C GLN A 15 8.43 -14.47 -18.92
N THR A 16 8.05 -13.62 -19.87
CA THR A 16 8.46 -12.20 -19.92
C THR A 16 7.50 -11.39 -20.81
N GLY A 17 7.39 -10.09 -20.55
CA GLY A 17 6.68 -9.16 -21.42
C GLY A 17 7.48 -8.71 -22.65
N LEU A 18 8.76 -9.08 -22.79
CA LEU A 18 9.58 -8.71 -23.95
C LEU A 18 8.98 -9.25 -25.26
N ARG A 19 9.13 -8.48 -26.34
CA ARG A 19 8.73 -8.93 -27.68
C ARG A 19 9.62 -10.06 -28.16
N ALA A 20 9.06 -11.25 -28.32
CA ALA A 20 9.76 -12.37 -28.94
C ALA A 20 10.07 -12.07 -30.43
N ALA A 21 11.30 -12.33 -30.86
CA ALA A 21 11.71 -12.30 -32.26
C ALA A 21 11.80 -13.70 -32.85
N LYS A 22 12.45 -14.62 -32.14
CA LYS A 22 12.56 -16.03 -32.53
C LYS A 22 12.82 -16.86 -31.29
N VAL A 23 11.81 -17.61 -30.86
CA VAL A 23 11.87 -18.46 -29.67
C VAL A 23 11.37 -19.86 -30.01
N ASP A 24 11.80 -20.85 -29.22
CA ASP A 24 11.26 -22.22 -29.26
C ASP A 24 9.92 -22.32 -28.50
N ALA A 25 9.39 -23.55 -28.36
CA ALA A 25 8.11 -23.80 -27.70
C ALA A 25 8.14 -23.51 -26.19
N GLN A 26 9.32 -23.52 -25.57
CA GLN A 26 9.54 -23.19 -24.16
C GLN A 26 9.84 -21.70 -23.93
N GLY A 27 10.01 -20.93 -25.01
CA GLY A 27 10.30 -19.50 -24.96
C GLY A 27 11.81 -19.17 -24.96
N TYR A 28 12.71 -20.14 -25.11
CA TYR A 28 14.13 -19.82 -25.24
C TYR A 28 14.45 -19.29 -26.64
N GLY A 29 15.32 -18.29 -26.72
CA GLY A 29 15.73 -17.67 -27.98
C GLY A 29 15.97 -16.17 -27.90
N PHE A 30 15.60 -15.47 -28.96
CA PHE A 30 15.87 -14.05 -29.19
C PHE A 30 14.62 -13.19 -28.94
N TYR A 31 14.84 -12.10 -28.22
CA TYR A 31 13.85 -11.08 -27.86
C TYR A 31 14.36 -9.70 -28.26
N LEU A 32 13.44 -8.76 -28.44
CA LEU A 32 13.73 -7.37 -28.82
C LEU A 32 13.24 -6.42 -27.74
N ALA A 33 14.11 -5.48 -27.39
CA ALA A 33 13.77 -4.25 -26.66
C ALA A 33 14.05 -3.05 -27.59
N LYS A 34 13.32 -1.95 -27.39
CA LYS A 34 13.51 -0.73 -28.21
C LYS A 34 14.83 -0.04 -27.93
N ASP A 35 15.22 -0.01 -26.67
CA ASP A 35 16.43 0.59 -26.14
C ASP A 35 16.76 -0.05 -24.77
N TYR A 36 17.72 0.51 -24.05
CA TYR A 36 18.15 -0.01 -22.75
C TYR A 36 17.12 0.21 -21.63
N ASP A 37 16.37 1.32 -21.65
CA ASP A 37 15.29 1.57 -20.68
C ASP A 37 14.17 0.54 -20.84
N ASP A 38 13.78 0.29 -22.09
CA ASP A 38 12.80 -0.74 -22.43
C ASP A 38 13.31 -2.13 -22.04
N LEU A 39 14.60 -2.43 -22.18
CA LEU A 39 15.18 -3.72 -21.76
C LEU A 39 15.09 -3.93 -20.24
N LEU A 40 15.42 -2.91 -19.45
CA LEU A 40 15.41 -3.00 -17.98
C LEU A 40 13.99 -3.14 -17.41
N ASP A 41 12.99 -2.70 -18.16
CA ASP A 41 11.60 -2.68 -17.74
C ASP A 41 10.82 -3.95 -18.08
N HIS A 42 11.50 -5.04 -18.42
CA HIS A 42 10.87 -6.33 -18.67
C HIS A 42 11.57 -7.44 -17.88
N PRO A 43 11.02 -7.84 -16.71
CA PRO A 43 11.54 -8.95 -15.95
C PRO A 43 11.41 -10.27 -16.73
N ILE A 44 12.23 -11.23 -16.34
CA ILE A 44 12.32 -12.55 -16.98
C ILE A 44 12.24 -13.59 -15.87
N ALA A 45 11.24 -14.45 -15.94
CA ALA A 45 11.12 -15.63 -15.08
C ALA A 45 11.39 -16.89 -15.89
N MET A 46 12.13 -17.84 -15.30
CA MET A 46 12.40 -19.15 -15.89
C MET A 46 12.11 -20.22 -14.85
N GLY A 47 11.29 -21.20 -15.20
CA GLY A 47 10.84 -22.20 -14.25
C GLY A 47 9.65 -23.00 -14.75
N GLU A 48 9.07 -23.76 -13.83
CA GLU A 48 7.79 -24.42 -14.01
C GLU A 48 6.68 -23.53 -13.44
N PHE A 49 5.63 -23.32 -14.23
CA PHE A 49 4.56 -22.40 -13.85
C PHE A 49 3.20 -23.04 -14.06
N GLN A 50 2.28 -22.70 -13.16
CA GLN A 50 0.86 -22.80 -13.43
C GLN A 50 0.41 -21.50 -14.09
N ILE A 51 -0.17 -21.58 -15.28
CA ILE A 51 -0.49 -20.41 -16.11
C ILE A 51 -2.01 -20.18 -16.14
N ALA A 52 -2.45 -19.04 -15.61
CA ALA A 52 -3.81 -18.53 -15.84
C ALA A 52 -3.80 -17.58 -17.04
N GLN A 53 -4.80 -17.67 -17.92
CA GLN A 53 -4.95 -16.78 -19.09
C GLN A 53 -6.38 -16.24 -19.21
N TRP A 54 -6.53 -14.95 -19.48
CA TRP A 54 -7.85 -14.34 -19.67
C TRP A 54 -7.77 -13.15 -20.63
N GLN A 55 -8.91 -12.51 -20.89
CA GLN A 55 -8.94 -11.25 -21.63
C GLN A 55 -9.77 -10.20 -20.89
N SER A 56 -9.23 -8.98 -20.77
CA SER A 56 -9.95 -7.82 -20.22
C SER A 56 -10.11 -6.78 -21.31
N ASN A 57 -11.37 -6.45 -21.66
CA ASN A 57 -11.72 -5.61 -22.80
C ASN A 57 -10.96 -5.99 -24.10
N GLY A 58 -10.87 -7.29 -24.39
CA GLY A 58 -10.21 -7.82 -25.59
C GLY A 58 -8.67 -7.77 -25.56
N THR A 59 -8.05 -7.32 -24.46
CA THR A 59 -6.60 -7.37 -24.29
C THR A 59 -6.20 -8.67 -23.59
N PRO A 60 -5.30 -9.49 -24.16
CA PRO A 60 -4.79 -10.71 -23.53
C PRO A 60 -4.03 -10.45 -22.23
N HIS A 61 -4.30 -11.25 -21.22
CA HIS A 61 -3.60 -11.26 -19.95
C HIS A 61 -3.18 -12.67 -19.58
N ALA A 62 -2.06 -12.79 -18.88
CA ALA A 62 -1.61 -14.04 -18.30
C ALA A 62 -1.05 -13.82 -16.89
N MET A 63 -1.13 -14.84 -16.05
CA MET A 63 -0.43 -14.91 -14.78
C MET A 63 0.36 -16.21 -14.73
N ALA A 64 1.67 -16.10 -14.56
CA ALA A 64 2.57 -17.23 -14.41
C ALA A 64 2.95 -17.40 -12.93
N ILE A 65 2.52 -18.51 -12.33
CA ILE A 65 2.63 -18.73 -10.89
C ILE A 65 3.60 -19.88 -10.63
N GLN A 66 4.62 -19.63 -9.83
CA GLN A 66 5.50 -20.66 -9.28
C GLN A 66 5.38 -20.71 -7.74
N GLY A 67 5.69 -21.87 -7.17
CA GLY A 67 5.80 -22.05 -5.72
C GLY A 67 4.53 -22.52 -5.01
N CYS A 68 3.41 -22.70 -5.72
CA CYS A 68 2.23 -23.41 -5.21
C CYS A 68 2.50 -24.92 -5.09
N ILE A 69 1.90 -25.56 -4.06
CA ILE A 69 2.06 -27.01 -3.82
C ILE A 69 0.98 -27.79 -4.56
N HIS A 70 -0.24 -27.24 -4.61
CA HIS A 70 -1.39 -27.84 -5.25
C HIS A 70 -1.74 -27.09 -6.54
N GLU A 71 -2.62 -27.69 -7.35
CA GLU A 71 -3.19 -27.02 -8.51
C GLU A 71 -3.89 -25.73 -8.08
N VAL A 72 -3.62 -24.64 -8.77
CA VAL A 72 -4.28 -23.34 -8.57
C VAL A 72 -5.70 -23.44 -9.07
N ASP A 73 -6.65 -22.85 -8.34
CA ASP A 73 -8.01 -22.64 -8.82
C ASP A 73 -8.00 -21.53 -9.90
N LEU A 74 -7.67 -21.93 -11.13
CA LEU A 74 -7.49 -21.02 -12.25
C LEU A 74 -8.77 -20.27 -12.60
N GLU A 75 -9.93 -20.94 -12.51
CA GLU A 75 -11.23 -20.35 -12.87
C GLU A 75 -11.55 -19.16 -11.96
N ARG A 76 -11.47 -19.37 -10.64
CA ARG A 76 -11.67 -18.30 -9.66
C ARG A 76 -10.70 -17.14 -9.87
N LEU A 77 -9.42 -17.46 -10.05
CA LEU A 77 -8.37 -16.46 -10.23
C LEU A 77 -8.55 -15.63 -11.51
N GLN A 78 -8.88 -16.30 -12.63
CA GLN A 78 -9.14 -15.66 -13.92
C GLN A 78 -10.35 -14.73 -13.83
N ASP A 79 -11.46 -15.19 -13.26
CA ASP A 79 -12.68 -14.39 -13.11
C ASP A 79 -12.42 -13.13 -12.29
N ASP A 80 -11.68 -13.26 -11.18
CA ASP A 80 -11.43 -12.14 -10.28
C ASP A 80 -10.50 -11.09 -10.90
N LEU A 81 -9.38 -11.53 -11.49
CA LEU A 81 -8.43 -10.65 -12.14
C LEU A 81 -8.99 -10.03 -13.41
N GLN A 82 -9.81 -10.77 -14.18
CA GLN A 82 -10.50 -10.24 -15.34
C GLN A 82 -11.40 -9.06 -14.94
N ALA A 83 -12.17 -9.20 -13.85
CA ALA A 83 -13.06 -8.16 -13.36
C ALA A 83 -12.28 -6.90 -12.92
N ILE A 84 -11.21 -7.07 -12.15
CA ILE A 84 -10.34 -5.96 -11.68
C ILE A 84 -9.68 -5.25 -12.86
N CYS A 85 -9.03 -6.00 -13.76
CA CYS A 85 -8.33 -5.44 -14.92
C CYS A 85 -9.30 -4.70 -15.86
N THR A 86 -10.50 -5.24 -16.07
CA THR A 86 -11.56 -4.61 -16.88
C THR A 86 -12.04 -3.30 -16.26
N SER A 87 -12.24 -3.27 -14.95
CA SER A 87 -12.63 -2.06 -14.20
C SER A 87 -11.56 -0.97 -14.31
N THR A 88 -10.28 -1.34 -14.19
CA THR A 88 -9.15 -0.42 -14.32
C THR A 88 -9.00 0.16 -15.72
N ILE A 89 -9.13 -0.66 -16.77
CA ILE A 89 -9.16 -0.16 -18.16
C ILE A 89 -10.35 0.82 -18.34
N GLY A 90 -11.52 0.47 -17.80
CA GLY A 90 -12.71 1.31 -17.90
C GLY A 90 -12.61 2.66 -17.20
N LEU A 91 -11.78 2.79 -16.16
CA LEU A 91 -11.52 4.07 -15.49
C LEU A 91 -10.84 5.08 -16.43
N PHE A 92 -9.75 4.65 -17.07
CA PHE A 92 -8.91 5.51 -17.91
C PHE A 92 -9.50 5.69 -19.32
N GLU A 93 -10.12 4.66 -19.86
CA GLU A 93 -10.63 4.62 -21.23
C GLU A 93 -12.11 4.18 -21.28
N PRO A 94 -13.05 4.90 -20.63
CA PRO A 94 -14.45 4.46 -20.49
C PRO A 94 -15.19 4.31 -21.82
N LYS A 95 -14.74 5.00 -22.88
CA LYS A 95 -15.33 4.95 -24.22
C LYS A 95 -14.66 3.93 -25.12
N THR A 96 -13.33 3.97 -25.23
CA THR A 96 -12.59 3.11 -26.15
C THR A 96 -12.36 1.71 -25.59
N LYS A 97 -12.37 1.57 -24.26
CA LYS A 97 -12.04 0.36 -23.51
C LYS A 97 -10.67 -0.22 -23.88
N LYS A 98 -9.75 0.61 -24.35
CA LYS A 98 -8.45 0.19 -24.86
C LYS A 98 -7.40 0.20 -23.75
N ALA A 99 -6.72 -0.92 -23.53
CA ALA A 99 -5.54 -0.95 -22.67
C ALA A 99 -4.34 -0.28 -23.38
N PRO A 100 -3.39 0.31 -22.63
CA PRO A 100 -2.25 1.00 -23.20
C PRO A 100 -1.10 0.04 -23.60
N PHE A 101 -1.34 -1.26 -23.52
CA PHE A 101 -0.43 -2.35 -23.88
C PHE A 101 -1.15 -3.39 -24.75
N GLN A 102 -0.39 -4.24 -25.44
CA GLN A 102 -0.94 -5.29 -26.31
C GLN A 102 -1.27 -6.58 -25.54
N SER A 103 -0.56 -6.83 -24.45
CA SER A 103 -0.81 -7.92 -23.49
C SER A 103 -0.25 -7.52 -22.13
N TYR A 104 -0.66 -8.20 -21.06
CA TYR A 104 -0.11 -7.99 -19.71
C TYR A 104 0.23 -9.31 -19.02
N LEU A 105 1.38 -9.37 -18.35
CA LEU A 105 1.86 -10.57 -17.66
C LEU A 105 2.11 -10.35 -16.17
N PHE A 106 1.43 -11.09 -15.31
CA PHE A 106 1.72 -11.16 -13.88
C PHE A 106 2.70 -12.31 -13.63
N LEU A 107 3.90 -12.03 -13.13
CA LEU A 107 4.89 -13.03 -12.72
C LEU A 107 4.79 -13.20 -11.21
N VAL A 108 4.38 -14.37 -10.72
CA VAL A 108 4.10 -14.59 -9.29
C VAL A 108 5.03 -15.64 -8.71
N ASN A 109 5.73 -15.25 -7.64
CA ASN A 109 6.50 -16.15 -6.79
C ASN A 109 5.78 -16.35 -5.44
N ALA A 110 5.16 -17.52 -5.27
CA ALA A 110 4.45 -17.90 -4.05
C ALA A 110 5.38 -18.58 -3.04
N VAL A 111 5.66 -17.90 -1.92
CA VAL A 111 6.64 -18.33 -0.90
C VAL A 111 5.99 -18.58 0.46
N LEU A 112 6.75 -19.09 1.43
CA LEU A 112 6.24 -19.27 2.80
C LEU A 112 5.99 -17.93 3.50
N ALA A 113 6.90 -16.96 3.31
CA ALA A 113 6.82 -15.63 3.88
C ALA A 113 7.44 -14.62 2.90
N GLY A 114 6.70 -13.54 2.64
CA GLY A 114 7.09 -12.49 1.71
C GLY A 114 5.85 -11.79 1.15
N TYR A 115 5.99 -10.50 0.86
CA TYR A 115 4.97 -9.67 0.23
C TYR A 115 5.64 -8.51 -0.50
N GLY A 116 5.27 -8.26 -1.75
CA GLY A 116 5.77 -7.12 -2.53
C GLY A 116 5.47 -7.27 -4.02
N GLY A 117 5.48 -6.14 -4.72
CA GLY A 117 5.31 -6.07 -6.16
C GLY A 117 6.33 -5.11 -6.77
N LEU A 118 6.54 -5.25 -8.07
CA LEU A 118 7.27 -4.29 -8.88
C LEU A 118 6.57 -4.16 -10.23
N GLU A 119 6.25 -2.92 -10.57
CA GLU A 119 5.43 -2.54 -11.72
C GLU A 119 6.26 -2.41 -13.00
N HIS A 120 5.68 -2.86 -14.12
CA HIS A 120 6.29 -2.73 -15.45
C HIS A 120 5.23 -2.36 -16.51
N ARG A 121 5.69 -1.93 -17.70
CA ARG A 121 4.85 -1.36 -18.78
C ARG A 121 3.70 -2.26 -19.22
N ASN A 122 3.96 -3.56 -19.18
CA ASN A 122 3.11 -4.64 -19.66
C ASN A 122 3.30 -5.91 -18.82
N SER A 123 3.85 -5.79 -17.61
CA SER A 123 4.01 -6.91 -16.69
C SER A 123 4.17 -6.42 -15.26
N THR A 124 4.22 -7.36 -14.32
CA THR A 124 4.62 -7.09 -12.93
C THR A 124 5.29 -8.32 -12.34
N ALA A 125 6.23 -8.13 -11.42
CA ALA A 125 6.83 -9.19 -10.62
C ALA A 125 6.29 -9.14 -9.19
N LEU A 126 5.61 -10.21 -8.75
CA LEU A 126 4.92 -10.31 -7.47
C LEU A 126 5.58 -11.37 -6.59
N LEU A 127 5.74 -11.03 -5.31
CA LEU A 127 6.07 -11.94 -4.23
C LEU A 127 4.88 -11.98 -3.27
N CYS A 128 4.32 -13.15 -3.02
CA CYS A 128 3.20 -13.32 -2.10
C CYS A 128 3.36 -14.58 -1.26
N LYS A 129 2.58 -14.68 -0.19
CA LYS A 129 2.50 -15.92 0.57
C LYS A 129 1.70 -16.95 -0.23
N ARG A 130 2.16 -18.19 -0.20
CA ARG A 130 1.50 -19.33 -0.87
C ARG A 130 0.05 -19.51 -0.44
N ASP A 131 -0.26 -19.21 0.82
CA ASP A 131 -1.61 -19.32 1.38
C ASP A 131 -2.56 -18.20 0.94
N GLN A 132 -2.07 -17.19 0.21
CA GLN A 132 -2.90 -16.16 -0.42
C GLN A 132 -3.41 -16.57 -1.80
N ILE A 133 -2.80 -17.58 -2.45
CA ILE A 133 -3.23 -18.06 -3.78
C ILE A 133 -4.31 -19.14 -3.61
N PRO A 134 -5.46 -19.05 -4.32
CA PRO A 134 -6.50 -20.06 -4.25
C PRO A 134 -5.98 -21.37 -4.88
N GLN A 135 -5.92 -22.43 -4.09
CA GLN A 135 -5.44 -23.74 -4.50
C GLN A 135 -6.55 -24.78 -4.28
N MET A 136 -6.68 -25.70 -5.24
CA MET A 136 -7.64 -26.79 -5.19
C MET A 136 -7.45 -27.62 -3.91
N ASN A 137 -8.57 -28.01 -3.29
CA ASN A 137 -8.62 -28.82 -2.07
C ASN A 137 -7.82 -28.24 -0.88
N THR A 138 -7.54 -26.93 -0.88
CA THR A 138 -6.81 -26.24 0.20
C THR A 138 -7.71 -25.16 0.80
N PRO A 139 -7.88 -25.10 2.14
CA PRO A 139 -8.62 -24.00 2.77
C PRO A 139 -7.97 -22.66 2.44
N LEU A 140 -8.79 -21.69 2.01
CA LEU A 140 -8.36 -20.33 1.69
C LEU A 140 -8.92 -19.35 2.72
N ASP A 141 -8.04 -18.56 3.33
CA ASP A 141 -8.45 -17.37 4.06
C ASP A 141 -8.80 -16.27 3.05
N GLU A 142 -10.09 -15.95 2.95
CA GLU A 142 -10.62 -14.91 2.05
C GLU A 142 -10.00 -13.53 2.31
N SER A 143 -9.51 -13.26 3.53
CA SER A 143 -8.79 -12.02 3.82
C SER A 143 -7.38 -12.01 3.23
N ALA A 144 -6.70 -13.16 3.22
CA ALA A 144 -5.38 -13.34 2.62
C ALA A 144 -5.45 -13.29 1.09
N TYR A 145 -6.45 -13.94 0.48
CA TYR A 145 -6.66 -13.85 -0.96
C TYR A 145 -7.00 -12.42 -1.41
N ARG A 146 -7.83 -11.70 -0.65
CA ARG A 146 -8.13 -10.29 -0.93
C ARG A 146 -6.88 -9.42 -0.89
N GLU A 147 -5.95 -9.67 0.03
CA GLU A 147 -4.67 -8.96 0.09
C GLU A 147 -3.85 -9.18 -1.20
N PHE A 148 -3.83 -10.41 -1.73
CA PHE A 148 -3.20 -10.71 -3.02
C PHE A 148 -3.91 -10.05 -4.22
N LEU A 149 -5.24 -10.01 -4.24
CA LEU A 149 -6.00 -9.27 -5.26
C LEU A 149 -5.70 -7.76 -5.18
N GLY A 150 -5.57 -7.21 -3.97
CA GLY A 150 -5.16 -5.82 -3.74
C GLY A 150 -3.77 -5.54 -4.33
N LEU A 151 -2.80 -6.42 -4.07
CA LEU A 151 -1.46 -6.36 -4.69
C LEU A 151 -1.53 -6.37 -6.21
N CYS A 152 -2.29 -7.31 -6.80
CA CYS A 152 -2.43 -7.38 -8.26
C CYS A 152 -3.07 -6.10 -8.83
N SER A 153 -4.08 -5.56 -8.14
CA SER A 153 -4.76 -4.31 -8.51
C SER A 153 -3.79 -3.12 -8.48
N HIS A 154 -2.97 -3.02 -7.44
CA HIS A 154 -1.94 -2.00 -7.25
C HIS A 154 -0.94 -1.99 -8.41
N GLU A 155 -0.27 -3.11 -8.64
CA GLU A 155 0.75 -3.21 -9.68
C GLU A 155 0.18 -3.07 -11.09
N TYR A 156 -1.05 -3.52 -11.33
CA TYR A 156 -1.71 -3.35 -12.62
C TYR A 156 -2.11 -1.89 -12.89
N PHE A 157 -2.55 -1.17 -11.85
CA PHE A 157 -2.84 0.26 -11.97
C PHE A 157 -1.58 1.05 -12.33
N HIS A 158 -0.42 0.60 -11.87
CA HIS A 158 0.84 1.24 -12.17
C HIS A 158 1.24 1.22 -13.66
N ALA A 159 0.65 0.32 -14.45
CA ALA A 159 0.80 0.33 -15.90
C ALA A 159 0.37 1.67 -16.52
N TRP A 160 -0.56 2.40 -15.88
CA TRP A 160 -0.90 3.78 -16.23
C TRP A 160 -0.08 4.77 -15.40
N LEU A 161 -0.14 4.66 -14.07
CA LEU A 161 0.46 5.62 -13.13
C LEU A 161 1.80 5.09 -12.61
N VAL A 162 2.91 5.78 -12.89
CA VAL A 162 4.33 5.38 -12.79
C VAL A 162 4.92 4.90 -14.12
N LYS A 163 4.30 3.95 -14.85
CA LYS A 163 4.94 3.45 -16.09
C LYS A 163 4.71 4.32 -17.33
N ARG A 164 3.65 5.12 -17.37
CA ARG A 164 3.33 6.00 -18.51
C ARG A 164 3.14 7.44 -18.06
N ILE A 165 2.33 7.64 -17.04
CA ILE A 165 2.24 8.89 -16.31
C ILE A 165 3.33 8.83 -15.24
N GLN A 166 4.36 9.66 -15.30
CA GLN A 166 5.44 9.64 -14.29
C GLN A 166 5.93 11.05 -13.96
N PRO A 167 6.64 11.27 -12.85
CA PRO A 167 7.31 12.54 -12.59
C PRO A 167 8.24 12.90 -13.74
N LYS A 168 8.34 14.20 -14.05
CA LYS A 168 9.33 14.69 -15.02
C LYS A 168 10.77 14.36 -14.60
N ALA A 169 11.00 14.27 -13.28
CA ALA A 169 12.29 13.87 -12.70
C ALA A 169 12.74 12.45 -13.10
N PHE A 170 11.84 11.61 -13.58
CA PHE A 170 12.13 10.23 -14.03
C PHE A 170 12.33 10.14 -15.55
N GLN A 171 12.41 11.27 -16.26
CA GLN A 171 12.56 11.33 -17.71
C GLN A 171 13.85 12.05 -18.14
N PRO A 172 14.94 11.32 -18.45
CA PRO A 172 15.12 9.87 -18.28
C PRO A 172 15.47 9.50 -16.83
N TYR A 173 15.38 8.21 -16.49
CA TYR A 173 15.92 7.70 -15.23
C TYR A 173 17.45 7.80 -15.21
N GLN A 174 18.01 8.38 -14.15
CA GLN A 174 19.45 8.39 -13.90
C GLN A 174 19.82 7.32 -12.88
N LEU A 175 20.13 6.11 -13.36
CA LEU A 175 20.30 4.91 -12.50
C LEU A 175 21.61 4.89 -11.70
N ASP A 176 22.50 5.86 -11.91
CA ASP A 176 23.75 6.04 -11.17
C ASP A 176 23.60 6.88 -9.88
N ARG A 177 22.40 7.42 -9.63
CA ARG A 177 22.13 8.33 -8.51
C ARG A 177 20.67 8.27 -8.04
N ARG A 178 20.37 8.95 -6.94
CA ARG A 178 19.01 9.11 -6.41
C ARG A 178 18.23 10.11 -7.27
N ASN A 179 17.06 9.70 -7.73
CA ASN A 179 16.14 10.56 -8.48
C ASN A 179 15.07 11.07 -7.49
N HIS A 180 15.16 12.32 -7.07
CA HIS A 180 14.23 12.89 -6.09
C HIS A 180 13.00 13.51 -6.78
N THR A 181 11.83 13.32 -6.17
CA THR A 181 10.57 14.01 -6.53
C THR A 181 9.73 14.19 -5.28
N ARG A 182 8.85 15.21 -5.25
CA ARG A 182 7.85 15.38 -4.19
C ARG A 182 6.48 14.82 -4.58
N LEU A 183 6.39 14.04 -5.66
CA LEU A 183 5.12 13.57 -6.22
C LEU A 183 4.75 12.12 -5.90
N LEU A 184 5.50 11.35 -5.11
CA LEU A 184 5.14 9.95 -4.82
C LEU A 184 3.80 9.82 -4.10
N TRP A 185 3.32 10.83 -3.36
CA TRP A 185 1.96 10.82 -2.83
C TRP A 185 0.88 10.81 -3.93
N LEU A 186 1.18 11.32 -5.13
CA LEU A 186 0.31 11.22 -6.30
C LEU A 186 0.45 9.82 -6.90
N PHE A 187 1.67 9.38 -7.20
CA PHE A 187 1.91 8.14 -7.94
C PHE A 187 1.61 6.87 -7.12
N GLU A 188 2.01 6.84 -5.86
CA GLU A 188 1.83 5.72 -4.95
C GLU A 188 0.56 5.89 -4.13
N GLY A 189 0.33 7.10 -3.60
CA GLY A 189 -0.84 7.38 -2.78
C GLY A 189 -2.16 7.26 -3.55
N PHE A 190 -2.24 7.74 -4.81
CA PHE A 190 -3.48 7.56 -5.57
C PHE A 190 -3.63 6.10 -6.02
N THR A 191 -2.54 5.40 -6.31
CA THR A 191 -2.59 3.96 -6.58
C THR A 191 -3.14 3.20 -5.38
N SER A 192 -2.67 3.49 -4.17
CA SER A 192 -3.21 2.95 -2.90
C SER A 192 -4.64 3.35 -2.55
N TYR A 193 -5.22 4.33 -3.25
CA TYR A 193 -6.65 4.61 -3.15
C TYR A 193 -7.44 3.80 -4.18
N TYR A 194 -6.89 3.69 -5.39
CA TYR A 194 -7.54 3.00 -6.49
C TYR A 194 -7.45 1.48 -6.40
N ASP A 195 -6.40 0.91 -5.81
CA ASP A 195 -6.23 -0.55 -5.72
C ASP A 195 -7.41 -1.22 -5.02
N ASP A 196 -7.77 -0.77 -3.81
CA ASP A 196 -8.94 -1.20 -3.04
C ASP A 196 -10.26 -0.77 -3.68
N LEU A 197 -10.31 0.44 -4.26
CA LEU A 197 -11.53 0.94 -4.91
C LEU A 197 -11.86 0.13 -6.17
N GLN A 198 -10.86 -0.37 -6.90
CA GLN A 198 -11.07 -1.21 -8.07
C GLN A 198 -11.56 -2.60 -7.68
N LEU A 199 -11.13 -3.14 -6.54
CA LEU A 199 -11.74 -4.35 -5.97
C LEU A 199 -13.24 -4.13 -5.68
N LEU A 200 -13.62 -2.97 -5.15
CA LEU A 200 -15.04 -2.63 -4.92
C LEU A 200 -15.80 -2.48 -6.25
N ARG A 201 -15.25 -1.72 -7.21
CA ARG A 201 -15.88 -1.43 -8.51
C ARG A 201 -16.05 -2.67 -9.38
N SER A 202 -15.12 -3.62 -9.28
CA SER A 202 -15.20 -4.95 -9.90
C SER A 202 -16.05 -5.96 -9.11
N LYS A 203 -16.65 -5.53 -8.00
CA LYS A 203 -17.51 -6.34 -7.11
C LYS A 203 -16.79 -7.56 -6.53
N ARG A 204 -15.46 -7.50 -6.38
CA ARG A 204 -14.65 -8.53 -5.71
C ARG A 204 -14.68 -8.38 -4.20
N ILE A 205 -14.97 -7.18 -3.73
CA ILE A 205 -15.28 -6.89 -2.34
C ILE A 205 -16.58 -6.10 -2.27
N ASP A 206 -17.29 -6.23 -1.15
CA ASP A 206 -18.47 -5.41 -0.88
C ASP A 206 -18.08 -4.05 -0.26
N LEU A 207 -19.06 -3.13 -0.19
CA LEU A 207 -18.86 -1.80 0.38
C LEU A 207 -18.40 -1.87 1.85
N LYS A 208 -18.92 -2.82 2.63
CA LYS A 208 -18.55 -2.99 4.04
C LYS A 208 -17.06 -3.33 4.18
N THR A 209 -16.56 -4.21 3.32
CA THR A 209 -15.15 -4.61 3.28
C THR A 209 -14.29 -3.44 2.83
N TYR A 210 -14.68 -2.71 1.78
CA TYR A 210 -13.95 -1.50 1.34
C TYR A 210 -13.85 -0.45 2.46
N LEU A 211 -14.96 -0.12 3.12
CA LEU A 211 -14.96 0.86 4.23
C LEU A 211 -14.08 0.40 5.40
N LYS A 212 -14.03 -0.92 5.67
CA LYS A 212 -13.12 -1.48 6.67
C LYS A 212 -11.65 -1.30 6.28
N LEU A 213 -11.30 -1.49 5.01
CA LEU A 213 -9.93 -1.26 4.51
C LEU A 213 -9.53 0.22 4.64
N VAL A 214 -10.40 1.13 4.21
CA VAL A 214 -10.21 2.58 4.38
C VAL A 214 -10.04 2.96 5.85
N ALA A 215 -10.92 2.45 6.73
CA ALA A 215 -10.84 2.71 8.17
C ALA A 215 -9.54 2.14 8.78
N ASN A 216 -9.10 0.95 8.36
CA ASN A 216 -7.85 0.36 8.83
C ASN A 216 -6.63 1.21 8.43
N ASN A 217 -6.56 1.66 7.18
CA ASN A 217 -5.50 2.57 6.72
C ASN A 217 -5.55 3.90 7.50
N TRP A 218 -6.74 4.51 7.61
CA TRP A 218 -6.91 5.77 8.33
C TRP A 218 -6.45 5.67 9.79
N ASN A 219 -6.92 4.65 10.50
CA ASN A 219 -6.53 4.37 11.87
C ASN A 219 -5.04 4.05 12.01
N GLY A 220 -4.43 3.40 11.02
CA GLY A 220 -2.99 3.16 10.95
C GLY A 220 -2.19 4.45 10.92
N ILE A 221 -2.61 5.42 10.09
CA ILE A 221 -2.00 6.75 10.03
C ILE A 221 -2.18 7.49 11.36
N LEU A 222 -3.39 7.52 11.93
CA LEU A 222 -3.68 8.24 13.17
C LEU A 222 -2.88 7.73 14.38
N ARG A 223 -2.51 6.44 14.41
CA ARG A 223 -1.65 5.86 15.46
C ARG A 223 -0.18 6.30 15.35
N GLY A 224 0.27 6.80 14.20
CA GLY A 224 1.65 7.21 13.98
C GLY A 224 1.89 8.67 14.37
N PRO A 225 2.76 8.99 15.33
CA PRO A 225 3.08 10.38 15.67
C PRO A 225 3.77 11.14 14.52
N GLY A 226 4.53 10.44 13.67
CA GLY A 226 5.24 11.04 12.53
C GLY A 226 4.33 11.73 11.51
N ARG A 227 3.03 11.39 11.48
CA ARG A 227 2.04 12.01 10.59
C ARG A 227 1.92 13.52 10.75
N LEU A 228 2.28 14.07 11.92
CA LEU A 228 2.22 15.50 12.25
C LEU A 228 3.58 16.20 12.08
N LYS A 229 4.66 15.47 11.77
CA LYS A 229 6.03 15.99 11.68
C LYS A 229 6.59 16.06 10.26
N GLN A 230 6.06 15.26 9.35
CA GLN A 230 6.49 15.23 7.95
C GLN A 230 5.29 15.44 7.03
N SER A 231 5.49 16.25 6.00
CA SER A 231 4.51 16.43 4.92
C SER A 231 4.56 15.25 3.94
N LEU A 232 3.52 15.08 3.12
CA LEU A 232 3.52 14.07 2.06
C LEU A 232 4.59 14.36 0.99
N ALA A 233 4.77 15.65 0.66
CA ALA A 233 5.79 16.10 -0.27
C ALA A 233 7.21 15.78 0.21
N ASP A 234 7.51 16.03 1.49
CA ASP A 234 8.83 15.72 2.06
C ASP A 234 9.04 14.22 2.25
N SER A 235 7.99 13.47 2.60
CA SER A 235 8.07 12.01 2.67
C SER A 235 8.43 11.39 1.31
N SER A 236 7.82 11.90 0.23
CA SER A 236 8.19 11.54 -1.14
C SER A 236 9.65 11.86 -1.46
N PHE A 237 10.11 13.06 -1.11
CA PHE A 237 11.48 13.49 -1.40
C PHE A 237 12.52 12.66 -0.64
N ASP A 238 12.24 12.36 0.63
CA ASP A 238 13.09 11.62 1.56
C ASP A 238 12.98 10.09 1.39
N ALA A 239 12.22 9.58 0.41
CA ALA A 239 11.95 8.15 0.25
C ALA A 239 13.24 7.31 0.27
N TRP A 240 14.26 7.75 -0.48
CA TRP A 240 15.58 7.10 -0.59
C TRP A 240 16.33 6.87 0.73
N THR A 241 16.00 7.62 1.78
CA THR A 241 16.62 7.51 3.10
C THR A 241 15.58 7.07 4.12
N LYS A 242 14.66 7.94 4.50
CA LYS A 242 13.79 7.73 5.66
C LYS A 242 12.75 6.63 5.47
N TYR A 243 12.24 6.42 4.26
CA TYR A 243 11.20 5.42 4.02
C TYR A 243 11.80 4.03 3.73
N TYR A 244 12.77 3.95 2.81
CA TYR A 244 13.42 2.69 2.45
C TYR A 244 14.49 2.22 3.45
N GLN A 245 14.95 3.08 4.36
CA GLN A 245 15.86 2.72 5.45
C GLN A 245 15.19 3.00 6.80
N ALA A 246 14.05 2.35 7.02
CA ALA A 246 13.28 2.49 8.24
C ALA A 246 14.06 1.97 9.46
N ASP A 247 13.94 2.71 10.56
CA ASP A 247 14.52 2.46 11.86
C ASP A 247 13.45 2.48 12.96
N GLU A 248 13.86 2.29 14.21
CA GLU A 248 12.98 2.28 15.36
C GLU A 248 12.23 3.61 15.61
N ASN A 249 12.75 4.73 15.11
CA ASN A 249 12.17 6.06 15.28
C ASN A 249 11.29 6.48 14.08
N THR A 250 11.31 5.72 12.99
CA THR A 250 10.55 6.02 11.77
C THR A 250 9.06 6.28 12.02
N PRO A 251 8.32 5.51 12.86
CA PRO A 251 6.93 5.81 13.17
C PRO A 251 6.68 7.19 13.84
N ASN A 252 7.70 7.75 14.50
CA ASN A 252 7.63 9.04 15.18
C ASN A 252 8.03 10.23 14.30
N ALA A 253 8.73 9.98 13.20
CA ALA A 253 9.34 11.01 12.37
C ALA A 253 8.81 11.05 10.93
N VAL A 254 8.26 9.93 10.43
CA VAL A 254 7.91 9.74 9.03
C VAL A 254 6.44 9.45 8.87
N VAL A 255 5.88 9.86 7.73
CA VAL A 255 4.52 9.47 7.32
C VAL A 255 4.56 8.68 6.02
N SER A 256 3.70 7.68 5.89
CA SER A 256 3.62 6.90 4.64
C SER A 256 2.96 7.72 3.52
N TYR A 257 3.71 7.99 2.45
CA TYR A 257 3.15 8.61 1.24
C TYR A 257 2.18 7.69 0.49
N TYR A 258 2.20 6.38 0.74
CA TYR A 258 1.14 5.44 0.34
C TYR A 258 -0.12 5.67 1.16
N GLY A 259 -0.05 5.41 2.47
CA GLY A 259 -1.23 5.37 3.34
C GLY A 259 -1.91 6.73 3.51
N LYS A 260 -1.15 7.79 3.84
CA LYS A 260 -1.70 9.16 3.94
C LYS A 260 -1.99 9.74 2.55
N GLY A 261 -1.27 9.30 1.50
CA GLY A 261 -1.58 9.64 0.11
C GLY A 261 -2.92 9.07 -0.38
N ALA A 262 -3.28 7.84 0.02
CA ALA A 262 -4.59 7.27 -0.27
C ALA A 262 -5.74 8.03 0.43
N LEU A 263 -5.52 8.49 1.67
CA LEU A 263 -6.47 9.37 2.36
C LEU A 263 -6.55 10.75 1.69
N LEU A 264 -5.44 11.24 1.14
CA LEU A 264 -5.41 12.49 0.38
C LEU A 264 -6.24 12.35 -0.91
N ALA A 265 -6.06 11.25 -1.65
CA ALA A 265 -6.84 10.93 -2.84
C ALA A 265 -8.34 10.84 -2.52
N LEU A 266 -8.72 10.07 -1.49
CA LEU A 266 -10.10 9.98 -1.02
C LEU A 266 -10.65 11.36 -0.62
N GLY A 267 -9.90 12.14 0.16
CA GLY A 267 -10.31 13.47 0.60
C GLY A 267 -10.51 14.44 -0.57
N LEU A 268 -9.64 14.36 -1.58
CA LEU A 268 -9.77 15.14 -2.81
C LEU A 268 -10.98 14.70 -3.61
N ASP A 269 -11.21 13.39 -3.80
CA ASP A 269 -12.40 12.87 -4.49
C ASP A 269 -13.70 13.38 -3.84
N LEU A 270 -13.81 13.25 -2.51
CA LEU A 270 -14.96 13.74 -1.75
C LEU A 270 -15.15 15.25 -1.88
N LYS A 271 -14.07 16.05 -1.83
CA LYS A 271 -14.15 17.49 -2.04
C LYS A 271 -14.64 17.86 -3.44
N ILE A 272 -14.16 17.19 -4.47
CA ILE A 272 -14.57 17.44 -5.86
C ILE A 272 -16.06 17.10 -6.02
N ARG A 273 -16.48 15.95 -5.50
CA ARG A 273 -17.88 15.53 -5.53
C ARG A 273 -18.79 16.54 -4.81
N ASN A 274 -18.41 16.98 -3.62
CA ASN A 274 -19.18 17.97 -2.86
C ASN A 274 -19.24 19.32 -3.58
N PHE A 275 -18.12 19.79 -4.14
CA PHE A 275 -18.06 21.07 -4.86
C PHE A 275 -18.89 21.06 -6.15
N THR A 276 -18.97 19.91 -6.82
CA THR A 276 -19.61 19.78 -8.13
C THR A 276 -20.98 19.11 -8.08
N ASN A 277 -21.55 18.88 -6.89
CA ASN A 277 -22.78 18.11 -6.69
C ASN A 277 -22.74 16.75 -7.41
N ASN A 278 -21.68 15.98 -7.20
CA ASN A 278 -21.39 14.66 -7.79
C ASN A 278 -21.27 14.62 -9.32
N ARG A 279 -21.12 15.76 -10.00
CA ARG A 279 -20.92 15.79 -11.46
C ARG A 279 -19.50 15.38 -11.86
N LEU A 280 -18.51 15.71 -11.03
CA LEU A 280 -17.10 15.36 -11.24
C LEU A 280 -16.55 14.64 -10.01
N SER A 281 -15.42 13.98 -10.21
CA SER A 281 -14.71 13.15 -9.24
C SER A 281 -13.21 13.15 -9.50
N LEU A 282 -12.44 12.49 -8.64
CA LEU A 282 -11.02 12.24 -8.89
C LEU A 282 -10.79 11.47 -10.20
N ASP A 283 -11.74 10.64 -10.62
CA ASP A 283 -11.65 9.89 -11.88
C ASP A 283 -11.52 10.83 -13.10
N ASP A 284 -12.18 11.99 -13.06
CA ASP A 284 -12.11 12.98 -14.13
C ASP A 284 -10.72 13.61 -14.23
N ILE A 285 -10.09 13.86 -13.08
CA ILE A 285 -8.69 14.29 -13.01
C ILE A 285 -7.78 13.17 -13.53
N MET A 286 -7.95 11.93 -13.09
CA MET A 286 -7.10 10.81 -13.53
C MET A 286 -7.16 10.60 -15.04
N ARG A 287 -8.34 10.74 -15.65
CA ARG A 287 -8.50 10.71 -17.11
C ARG A 287 -7.79 11.89 -17.79
N ALA A 288 -7.90 13.09 -17.24
CA ALA A 288 -7.19 14.26 -17.78
C ALA A 288 -5.66 14.11 -17.69
N ILE A 289 -5.15 13.60 -16.56
CA ILE A 289 -3.74 13.25 -16.39
C ILE A 289 -3.31 12.20 -17.41
N TRP A 290 -4.10 11.14 -17.57
CA TRP A 290 -3.83 10.09 -18.55
C TRP A 290 -3.70 10.63 -19.97
N HIS A 291 -4.64 11.46 -20.42
CA HIS A 291 -4.57 12.03 -21.76
C HIS A 291 -3.43 13.03 -21.94
N LYS A 292 -3.15 13.88 -20.94
CA LYS A 292 -2.10 14.90 -21.04
C LYS A 292 -0.69 14.36 -20.90
N HIS A 293 -0.49 13.34 -20.06
CA HIS A 293 0.83 12.85 -19.66
C HIS A 293 1.07 11.38 -20.00
N GLY A 294 0.05 10.53 -19.89
CA GLY A 294 0.20 9.09 -20.16
C GLY A 294 0.15 8.72 -21.64
N VAL A 295 -0.65 9.41 -22.45
CA VAL A 295 -0.73 9.20 -23.91
C VAL A 295 0.44 9.87 -24.63
N THR A 296 0.83 11.07 -24.19
CA THR A 296 1.95 11.84 -24.76
C THR A 296 3.31 11.36 -24.24
N LEU A 297 3.32 10.64 -23.12
CA LEU A 297 4.51 10.23 -22.35
C LEU A 297 5.32 11.43 -21.83
N GLU A 298 4.70 12.60 -21.66
CA GLU A 298 5.33 13.75 -21.03
C GLU A 298 5.20 13.67 -19.52
N GLY A 299 6.31 13.68 -18.79
CA GLY A 299 6.30 13.61 -17.33
C GLY A 299 5.67 14.83 -16.66
N ILE A 300 5.08 14.60 -15.49
CA ILE A 300 4.42 15.63 -14.67
C ILE A 300 5.49 16.43 -13.90
N ALA A 301 5.51 17.75 -14.09
CA ALA A 301 6.30 18.65 -13.26
C ALA A 301 5.72 18.75 -11.84
N GLU A 302 6.51 19.18 -10.86
CA GLU A 302 6.10 19.24 -9.44
C GLU A 302 4.83 20.08 -9.20
N ASP A 303 4.55 21.06 -10.06
CA ASP A 303 3.34 21.91 -10.06
C ASP A 303 2.31 21.54 -11.14
N GLY A 304 2.59 20.52 -11.96
CA GLY A 304 1.80 20.17 -13.15
C GLY A 304 0.37 19.73 -12.86
N LEU A 305 0.07 19.30 -11.62
CA LEU A 305 -1.29 18.93 -11.22
C LEU A 305 -2.22 20.15 -11.11
N ASP A 306 -1.69 21.33 -10.80
CA ASP A 306 -2.49 22.54 -10.59
C ASP A 306 -3.31 22.90 -11.83
N GLU A 307 -2.65 22.95 -12.98
CA GLU A 307 -3.27 23.28 -14.25
C GLU A 307 -4.39 22.30 -14.58
N ILE A 308 -4.16 20.99 -14.36
CA ILE A 308 -5.12 19.93 -14.66
C ILE A 308 -6.35 20.05 -13.75
N VAL A 309 -6.15 20.23 -12.45
CA VAL A 309 -7.24 20.38 -11.48
C VAL A 309 -8.14 21.56 -11.86
N ILE A 310 -7.55 22.71 -12.19
CA ILE A 310 -8.30 23.91 -12.58
C ILE A 310 -8.97 23.75 -13.94
N GLN A 311 -8.31 23.11 -14.91
CA GLN A 311 -8.89 22.82 -16.22
C GLN A 311 -10.12 21.91 -16.11
N VAL A 312 -10.06 20.88 -15.28
CA VAL A 312 -11.13 19.88 -15.15
C VAL A 312 -12.30 20.40 -14.31
N ILE A 313 -12.02 21.01 -13.16
CA ILE A 313 -13.07 21.40 -12.19
C ILE A 313 -13.57 22.83 -12.43
N GLY A 314 -12.70 23.72 -12.91
CA GLY A 314 -12.97 25.14 -13.12
C GLY A 314 -12.25 26.06 -12.13
N SER A 315 -12.06 27.32 -12.56
CA SER A 315 -11.30 28.34 -11.82
C SER A 315 -11.86 28.69 -10.42
N SER A 316 -13.14 28.45 -10.18
CA SER A 316 -13.76 28.62 -8.87
C SER A 316 -13.23 27.65 -7.81
N PHE A 317 -12.58 26.55 -8.20
CA PHE A 317 -11.97 25.60 -7.26
C PHE A 317 -10.56 26.01 -6.80
N THR A 318 -9.97 27.05 -7.38
CA THR A 318 -8.56 27.47 -7.13
C THR A 318 -8.24 27.68 -5.65
N LYS A 319 -9.12 28.40 -4.92
CA LYS A 319 -8.92 28.65 -3.49
C LYS A 319 -8.96 27.33 -2.69
N THR A 320 -9.97 26.50 -2.95
CA THR A 320 -10.13 25.19 -2.29
C THR A 320 -8.93 24.28 -2.53
N TRP A 321 -8.40 24.26 -3.76
CA TRP A 321 -7.23 23.49 -4.13
C TRP A 321 -5.96 24.00 -3.43
N SER A 322 -5.72 25.31 -3.46
CA SER A 322 -4.56 25.92 -2.79
C SER A 322 -4.53 25.64 -1.29
N GLU A 323 -5.66 25.80 -0.60
CA GLU A 323 -5.80 25.45 0.83
C GLU A 323 -5.59 23.96 1.08
N PHE A 324 -6.11 23.08 0.21
CA PHE A 324 -5.94 21.64 0.32
C PHE A 324 -4.48 21.22 0.21
N LYS A 325 -3.75 21.73 -0.80
CA LYS A 325 -2.32 21.47 -0.96
C LYS A 325 -1.50 21.95 0.23
N THR A 326 -1.76 23.19 0.66
CA THR A 326 -0.98 23.84 1.72
C THR A 326 -1.07 23.06 3.02
N ARG A 327 -2.26 22.55 3.37
CA ARG A 327 -2.47 21.86 4.64
C ARG A 327 -2.08 20.38 4.61
N TYR A 328 -2.34 19.70 3.49
CA TYR A 328 -2.30 18.23 3.46
C TYR A 328 -1.21 17.62 2.57
N ILE A 329 -0.64 18.40 1.63
CA ILE A 329 0.47 17.94 0.77
C ILE A 329 1.79 18.47 1.29
N PHE A 330 1.86 19.79 1.47
CA PHE A 330 3.03 20.51 1.97
C PHE A 330 2.98 20.76 3.48
N GLY A 331 1.81 20.63 4.09
CA GLY A 331 1.60 20.63 5.53
C GLY A 331 1.51 19.22 6.10
N SER A 332 1.52 19.12 7.43
CA SER A 332 1.44 17.86 8.15
C SER A 332 0.09 17.60 8.82
N GLU A 333 -0.92 18.44 8.55
CA GLU A 333 -2.24 18.29 9.17
C GLU A 333 -2.89 16.94 8.81
N ASP A 334 -3.71 16.42 9.72
CA ASP A 334 -4.55 15.25 9.47
C ASP A 334 -5.67 15.60 8.49
N ILE A 335 -5.93 14.72 7.53
CA ILE A 335 -6.96 14.91 6.49
C ILE A 335 -8.32 14.59 7.11
N PRO A 336 -9.25 15.56 7.26
CA PRO A 336 -10.48 15.39 8.01
C PRO A 336 -11.58 14.76 7.14
N ILE A 337 -11.35 13.55 6.64
CA ILE A 337 -12.28 12.87 5.70
C ILE A 337 -13.71 12.75 6.25
N GLN A 338 -13.87 12.62 7.57
CA GLN A 338 -15.18 12.58 8.24
C GLN A 338 -16.05 13.81 7.98
N ARG A 339 -15.43 14.97 7.66
CA ARG A 339 -16.16 16.20 7.34
C ARG A 339 -16.70 16.22 5.91
N TRP A 340 -16.22 15.33 5.05
CA TRP A 340 -16.52 15.32 3.62
C TRP A 340 -17.23 14.05 3.15
N LEU A 341 -17.44 13.09 4.06
CA LEU A 341 -18.20 11.88 3.76
C LEU A 341 -19.61 12.22 3.27
N PRO A 342 -20.15 11.45 2.32
CA PRO A 342 -21.55 11.59 1.93
C PRO A 342 -22.45 11.14 3.08
N ASN A 343 -23.70 11.61 3.09
CA ASN A 343 -24.68 11.24 4.11
C ASN A 343 -24.99 9.73 4.18
N THR A 344 -24.60 8.97 3.16
CA THR A 344 -24.75 7.50 3.10
C THR A 344 -23.67 6.74 3.87
N ILE A 345 -22.63 7.42 4.37
CA ILE A 345 -21.52 6.82 5.12
C ILE A 345 -21.27 7.64 6.38
N ALA A 346 -21.20 6.97 7.53
CA ALA A 346 -20.85 7.60 8.80
C ALA A 346 -19.45 7.19 9.26
N ALA A 347 -18.67 8.18 9.73
CA ALA A 347 -17.49 7.96 10.55
C ALA A 347 -17.90 8.01 12.02
N LYS A 348 -17.76 6.89 12.73
CA LYS A 348 -18.03 6.81 14.17
C LYS A 348 -16.72 6.62 14.93
N PRO A 349 -16.52 7.29 16.08
CA PRO A 349 -15.41 6.96 16.96
C PRO A 349 -15.42 5.47 17.28
N LYS A 350 -14.28 4.81 17.10
CA LYS A 350 -14.13 3.39 17.35
C LYS A 350 -14.23 3.11 18.85
N SER A 351 -15.07 2.17 19.22
CA SER A 351 -15.13 1.72 20.61
C SER A 351 -13.92 0.82 20.91
N HIS A 352 -13.25 1.08 22.02
CA HIS A 352 -12.10 0.32 22.48
C HIS A 352 -12.37 -0.31 23.83
N SER A 353 -12.04 -1.60 23.96
CA SER A 353 -11.93 -2.26 25.26
C SER A 353 -10.87 -1.58 26.14
N LYS A 354 -10.95 -1.78 27.46
CA LYS A 354 -9.93 -1.29 28.41
C LYS A 354 -8.51 -1.71 27.98
N LEU A 355 -8.34 -2.97 27.59
CA LEU A 355 -7.05 -3.51 27.16
C LEU A 355 -6.51 -2.78 25.91
N GLU A 356 -7.35 -2.52 24.91
CA GLU A 356 -6.93 -1.79 23.71
C GLU A 356 -6.55 -0.34 24.02
N LYS A 357 -7.29 0.34 24.88
CA LYS A 357 -6.94 1.69 25.34
C LYS A 357 -5.58 1.72 26.03
N ILE A 358 -5.33 0.77 26.92
CA ILE A 358 -4.03 0.63 27.59
C ILE A 358 -2.92 0.36 26.56
N LYS A 359 -3.12 -0.58 25.62
CA LYS A 359 -2.12 -0.87 24.57
C LYS A 359 -1.80 0.35 23.70
N LEU A 360 -2.81 1.13 23.33
CA LEU A 360 -2.63 2.38 22.58
C LEU A 360 -1.84 3.40 23.40
N GLN A 361 -2.20 3.58 24.68
CA GLN A 361 -1.54 4.54 25.55
C GLN A 361 -0.11 4.14 25.91
N LEU A 362 0.20 2.85 26.03
CA LEU A 362 1.58 2.40 26.20
C LEU A 362 2.47 2.90 25.07
N GLY A 363 1.96 2.89 23.83
CA GLY A 363 2.67 3.41 22.67
C GLY A 363 3.95 2.65 22.38
N MET A 364 3.92 1.31 22.35
CA MET A 364 5.10 0.52 22.00
C MET A 364 4.79 -0.61 21.03
N ARG A 365 5.81 -1.04 20.28
CA ARG A 365 5.82 -2.31 19.55
C ARG A 365 6.88 -3.20 20.16
N TYR A 366 6.69 -4.51 20.08
CA TYR A 366 7.59 -5.48 20.71
C TYR A 366 7.61 -6.80 19.95
N THR A 367 8.63 -7.60 20.22
CA THR A 367 8.76 -8.98 19.76
C THR A 367 9.25 -9.88 20.90
N GLU A 368 9.11 -11.18 20.74
CA GLU A 368 9.67 -12.14 21.69
C GLU A 368 11.12 -12.47 21.32
N VAL A 369 12.03 -12.44 22.31
CA VAL A 369 13.41 -12.91 22.17
C VAL A 369 13.80 -13.70 23.41
N ASN A 370 14.06 -15.01 23.27
CA ASN A 370 14.49 -15.89 24.37
C ASN A 370 13.58 -15.82 25.61
N GLY A 371 12.27 -15.70 25.41
CA GLY A 371 11.28 -15.58 26.49
C GLY A 371 11.16 -14.19 27.13
N TRP A 372 11.88 -13.19 26.61
CA TRP A 372 11.73 -11.77 26.96
C TRP A 372 10.82 -11.04 25.99
N LEU A 373 10.14 -10.00 26.49
CA LEU A 373 9.46 -9.03 25.64
C LEU A 373 10.46 -7.92 25.28
N LYS A 374 10.99 -7.97 24.07
CA LYS A 374 11.92 -6.96 23.55
C LYS A 374 11.15 -5.83 22.90
N VAL A 375 11.33 -4.61 23.40
CA VAL A 375 10.77 -3.40 22.80
C VAL A 375 11.47 -3.16 21.46
N THR A 376 10.68 -2.95 20.41
CA THR A 376 11.21 -2.67 19.06
C THR A 376 10.97 -1.23 18.64
N HIS A 377 9.90 -0.60 19.14
CA HIS A 377 9.59 0.79 18.87
C HIS A 377 8.93 1.40 20.10
N VAL A 378 9.24 2.66 20.37
CA VAL A 378 8.61 3.48 21.41
C VAL A 378 8.01 4.70 20.71
N LEU A 379 6.70 4.86 20.79
CA LEU A 379 5.94 5.90 20.12
C LEU A 379 5.84 7.14 20.99
N ASP A 380 5.98 8.31 20.36
CA ASP A 380 5.87 9.59 21.05
C ASP A 380 4.51 9.77 21.72
N GLY A 381 4.53 10.30 22.95
CA GLY A 381 3.35 10.54 23.79
C GLY A 381 2.85 9.32 24.55
N GLY A 382 3.46 8.13 24.36
CA GLY A 382 3.08 6.92 25.08
C GLY A 382 3.66 6.82 26.49
N ALA A 383 3.01 6.06 27.38
CA ALA A 383 3.51 5.83 28.75
C ALA A 383 4.89 5.16 28.77
N VAL A 384 5.21 4.32 27.78
CA VAL A 384 6.52 3.66 27.66
C VAL A 384 7.62 4.68 27.37
N GLN A 385 7.35 5.72 26.58
CA GLN A 385 8.27 6.83 26.39
C GLN A 385 8.48 7.61 27.68
N LEU A 386 7.38 7.93 28.39
CA LEU A 386 7.45 8.65 29.66
C LEU A 386 8.22 7.87 30.75
N ALA A 387 8.15 6.53 30.71
CA ALA A 387 8.92 5.64 31.57
C ALA A 387 10.41 5.53 31.19
N GLY A 388 10.85 6.15 30.08
CA GLY A 388 12.26 6.15 29.65
C GLY A 388 12.72 4.86 28.97
N LEU A 389 11.80 3.97 28.61
CA LEU A 389 12.11 2.79 27.81
C LEU A 389 12.49 3.21 26.39
N ALA A 390 13.36 2.42 25.78
CA ALA A 390 13.87 2.60 24.44
C ALA A 390 13.76 1.29 23.64
N PRO A 391 13.77 1.38 22.29
CA PRO A 391 13.97 0.22 21.44
C PRO A 391 15.24 -0.55 21.84
N GLY A 392 15.14 -1.87 21.92
CA GLY A 392 16.20 -2.75 22.43
C GLY A 392 15.96 -3.27 23.83
N ASP A 393 15.27 -2.51 24.69
CA ASP A 393 15.05 -2.87 26.08
C ASP A 393 14.23 -4.16 26.22
N LEU A 394 14.56 -4.94 27.25
CA LEU A 394 13.86 -6.16 27.63
C LEU A 394 12.94 -5.88 28.80
N LEU A 395 11.64 -5.76 28.55
CA LEU A 395 10.65 -5.52 29.60
C LEU A 395 10.51 -6.75 30.49
N ALA A 396 10.84 -6.61 31.77
CA ALA A 396 10.84 -7.68 32.74
C ALA A 396 9.50 -7.80 33.47
N SER A 397 8.99 -6.68 33.99
CA SER A 397 7.75 -6.65 34.76
C SER A 397 7.02 -5.31 34.71
N ILE A 398 5.71 -5.38 34.95
CA ILE A 398 4.86 -4.22 35.26
C ILE A 398 4.20 -4.48 36.61
N ASN A 399 4.34 -3.55 37.56
CA ASN A 399 3.87 -3.66 38.94
C ASN A 399 4.33 -4.96 39.64
N GLY A 400 5.58 -5.38 39.39
CA GLY A 400 6.16 -6.61 39.94
C GLY A 400 5.64 -7.91 39.30
N GLU A 401 4.68 -7.85 38.38
CA GLU A 401 4.25 -9.02 37.61
C GLU A 401 5.13 -9.23 36.39
N ARG A 402 5.72 -10.43 36.27
CA ARG A 402 6.52 -10.80 35.10
C ARG A 402 5.73 -10.69 33.80
N VAL A 403 6.31 -10.00 32.83
CA VAL A 403 5.76 -9.81 31.49
C VAL A 403 6.49 -10.69 30.48
N THR A 404 5.71 -11.33 29.61
CA THR A 404 6.14 -12.02 28.39
C THR A 404 5.08 -11.76 27.32
N THR A 405 5.33 -12.05 26.05
CA THR A 405 4.32 -11.94 24.97
C THR A 405 3.03 -12.66 25.33
N ALA A 406 3.12 -13.88 25.89
CA ALA A 406 1.96 -14.67 26.30
C ALA A 406 1.23 -14.14 27.55
N ARG A 407 1.87 -13.32 28.37
CA ARG A 407 1.30 -12.81 29.64
C ARG A 407 0.89 -11.35 29.58
N LEU A 408 1.38 -10.58 28.62
CA LEU A 408 1.21 -9.12 28.57
C LEU A 408 -0.27 -8.75 28.69
N ASP A 409 -1.14 -9.33 27.88
CA ASP A 409 -2.57 -8.97 27.87
C ASP A 409 -3.27 -9.22 29.21
N LYS A 410 -2.87 -10.28 29.92
CA LYS A 410 -3.38 -10.58 31.26
C LYS A 410 -2.93 -9.51 32.26
N VAL A 411 -1.63 -9.16 32.23
CA VAL A 411 -1.07 -8.11 33.11
C VAL A 411 -1.71 -6.76 32.80
N LEU A 412 -1.83 -6.36 31.53
CA LEU A 412 -2.46 -5.09 31.16
C LEU A 412 -3.93 -5.01 31.55
N THR A 413 -4.65 -6.14 31.52
CA THR A 413 -6.07 -6.19 31.92
C THR A 413 -6.26 -5.94 33.43
N SER A 414 -5.31 -6.39 34.26
CA SER A 414 -5.37 -6.20 35.71
C SER A 414 -5.07 -4.76 36.14
N LEU A 415 -4.42 -3.95 35.29
CA LEU A 415 -4.02 -2.58 35.64
C LEU A 415 -5.23 -1.67 35.89
N ASN A 416 -5.16 -0.84 36.92
CA ASN A 416 -6.08 0.29 37.08
C ASN A 416 -5.53 1.50 36.29
N PRO A 417 -6.28 2.08 35.33
CA PRO A 417 -5.81 3.24 34.56
C PRO A 417 -5.35 4.44 35.37
N GLU A 418 -5.88 4.64 36.57
CA GLU A 418 -5.54 5.78 37.44
C GLU A 418 -4.31 5.54 38.32
N GLN A 419 -3.75 4.32 38.31
CA GLN A 419 -2.62 3.97 39.15
C GLN A 419 -1.29 4.35 38.49
N VAL A 420 -0.29 4.65 39.33
CA VAL A 420 1.10 4.73 38.87
C VAL A 420 1.60 3.31 38.61
N LEU A 421 2.18 3.10 37.44
CA LEU A 421 2.80 1.85 37.00
C LEU A 421 4.29 1.87 37.31
N THR A 422 4.79 0.82 37.94
CA THR A 422 6.23 0.56 38.04
C THR A 422 6.63 -0.41 36.93
N MET A 423 7.53 0.01 36.05
CA MET A 423 8.08 -0.80 34.97
C MET A 423 9.53 -1.14 35.27
N CYS A 424 9.86 -2.43 35.25
CA CYS A 424 11.23 -2.91 35.37
C CYS A 424 11.67 -3.49 34.02
N PHE A 425 12.84 -3.08 33.54
CA PHE A 425 13.38 -3.53 32.26
C PHE A 425 14.90 -3.60 32.30
N TYR A 426 15.48 -4.42 31.42
CA TYR A 426 16.92 -4.48 31.23
C TYR A 426 17.29 -3.71 29.98
N ARG A 427 18.30 -2.84 30.11
CA ARG A 427 19.01 -2.24 28.98
C ARG A 427 20.42 -2.78 29.00
N ASP A 428 20.78 -3.49 27.94
CA ASP A 428 21.98 -4.32 27.91
C ASP A 428 22.00 -5.29 29.11
N ASP A 429 22.90 -5.09 30.08
CA ASP A 429 23.04 -5.91 31.29
C ASP A 429 22.60 -5.19 32.58
N LEU A 430 22.07 -3.96 32.49
CA LEU A 430 21.66 -3.17 33.63
C LEU A 430 20.13 -3.17 33.80
N GLU A 431 19.68 -3.42 35.03
CA GLU A 431 18.28 -3.30 35.41
C GLU A 431 17.91 -1.84 35.67
N HIS A 432 16.76 -1.44 35.16
CA HIS A 432 16.14 -0.15 35.39
C HIS A 432 14.74 -0.35 35.97
N GLU A 433 14.38 0.49 36.93
CA GLU A 433 13.02 0.61 37.45
C GLU A 433 12.55 2.05 37.26
N CYS A 434 11.40 2.24 36.61
CA CYS A 434 10.84 3.55 36.33
C CYS A 434 9.34 3.57 36.61
N MET A 435 8.82 4.73 36.99
CA MET A 435 7.40 4.92 37.25
C MET A 435 6.75 5.77 36.15
N THR A 436 5.55 5.38 35.72
CA THR A 436 4.76 6.12 34.71
C THR A 436 3.28 6.04 35.04
N ALA A 437 2.44 6.84 34.41
CA ALA A 437 0.99 6.77 34.56
C ALA A 437 0.33 6.64 33.18
N LEU A 438 -0.82 5.97 33.15
CA LEU A 438 -1.63 5.86 31.94
C LEU A 438 -2.53 7.11 31.82
N ASP A 439 -2.43 7.85 30.73
CA ASP A 439 -3.41 8.89 30.39
C ASP A 439 -4.35 8.41 29.28
N LEU A 440 -5.45 7.77 29.67
CA LEU A 440 -6.42 7.24 28.70
C LEU A 440 -7.27 8.33 28.03
N ASN A 441 -7.08 9.61 28.37
CA ASN A 441 -7.69 10.74 27.66
C ASN A 441 -6.84 11.20 26.47
N GLN A 442 -5.56 10.82 26.42
CA GLN A 442 -4.63 11.13 25.33
C GLN A 442 -4.41 9.90 24.45
N LEU A 443 -5.47 9.47 23.76
CA LEU A 443 -5.39 8.38 22.78
C LEU A 443 -5.42 8.95 21.36
N PRO A 444 -4.72 8.32 20.39
CA PRO A 444 -4.92 8.67 19.00
C PRO A 444 -6.37 8.41 18.61
N ASP A 445 -6.97 9.34 17.88
CA ASP A 445 -8.31 9.16 17.33
C ASP A 445 -8.38 7.88 16.49
N GLN A 446 -9.49 7.15 16.60
CA GLN A 446 -9.77 5.96 15.81
C GLN A 446 -11.23 5.97 15.37
N PHE A 447 -11.50 5.55 14.14
CA PHE A 447 -12.82 5.60 13.52
C PHE A 447 -13.20 4.27 12.87
N ASP A 448 -14.49 3.94 12.95
CA ASP A 448 -15.12 2.95 12.09
C ASP A 448 -15.92 3.68 10.99
N LEU A 449 -15.82 3.19 9.75
CA LEU A 449 -16.62 3.66 8.63
C LEU A 449 -17.74 2.65 8.36
N ILE A 450 -18.99 3.11 8.40
CA ILE A 450 -20.16 2.25 8.18
C ILE A 450 -21.12 2.88 7.18
N PRO A 451 -21.83 2.08 6.36
CA PRO A 451 -22.98 2.56 5.62
C PRO A 451 -24.06 3.05 6.60
N THR A 452 -24.70 4.17 6.29
CA THR A 452 -25.94 4.56 6.95
C THR A 452 -27.10 3.83 6.29
N ALA A 453 -28.06 3.38 7.08
CA ALA A 453 -29.26 2.69 6.60
C ALA A 453 -30.12 3.58 5.70
#